data_AF-A0A9E6V373-F1
#
_entry.id   AF-A0A9E6V373-F1
#
_cell.length_a   1.000
_cell.length_b   1.000
_cell.length_c   1.000
_cell.angle_alpha   90.00
_cell.angle_beta   90.00
_cell.angle_gamma   90.00
#
_symmetry.space_group_name_H-M   'P 1'
#
loop_
_entity.id
_entity.type
_entity.pdbx_description
1 polymer ?
#
loop_
_entity_poly.entity_id
_entity_poly.type
_entity_poly.pdbx_seq_one_letter_code
_entity_poly.pdbx_strand_id
1 'polypeptide(L)'
;MGIKKINIEKVAAAIEADTGESLPDLRRALAEAKAGLGRVTTPEQMLVRQAREKTGLTQAAFAERIATPVATLRDWEQGRFAPPGGVVCLLRLIIKHPELSQELNAA
;
A
#
# COMPACT_ATOMS: atom_id res chain seq x y z
N MET A 1 -10.73 6.97 -10.84
CA MET A 1 -10.27 7.28 -12.21
C MET A 1 -8.97 6.50 -12.43
N GLY A 2 -8.99 5.43 -13.23
CA GLY A 2 -7.88 4.48 -13.30
C GLY A 2 -6.81 4.88 -14.32
N ILE A 3 -5.55 4.50 -14.05
CA ILE A 3 -4.36 4.67 -14.91
C ILE A 3 -4.63 4.28 -16.39
N LYS A 4 -5.56 3.36 -16.66
CA LYS A 4 -5.95 2.95 -18.02
C LYS A 4 -6.49 4.08 -18.91
N LYS A 5 -7.02 5.17 -18.34
CA LYS A 5 -7.64 6.28 -19.09
C LYS A 5 -6.75 7.52 -19.26
N ILE A 6 -5.47 7.47 -18.85
CA ILE A 6 -4.59 8.64 -18.95
C ILE A 6 -4.13 8.90 -20.40
N ASN A 7 -3.97 10.18 -20.75
CA ASN A 7 -3.20 10.61 -21.92
C ASN A 7 -1.75 10.81 -21.48
N ILE A 8 -0.85 9.93 -21.94
CA ILE A 8 0.54 9.87 -21.47
C ILE A 8 1.29 11.17 -21.80
N GLU A 9 1.14 11.71 -23.02
CA GLU A 9 1.84 12.93 -23.43
C GLU A 9 1.40 14.14 -22.60
N LYS A 10 0.10 14.27 -22.35
CA LYS A 10 -0.41 15.37 -21.52
C LYS A 10 0.13 15.32 -20.09
N VAL A 11 0.24 14.11 -19.52
CA VAL A 11 0.77 13.91 -18.17
C VAL A 11 2.29 14.15 -18.14
N ALA A 12 3.03 13.58 -19.09
CA ALA A 12 4.48 13.76 -19.17
C ALA A 12 4.86 15.24 -19.34
N ALA A 13 4.19 15.95 -20.25
CA ALA A 13 4.44 17.37 -20.48
C ALA A 13 4.14 18.24 -19.25
N ALA A 14 3.08 17.91 -18.49
CA ALA A 14 2.76 18.63 -17.26
C ALA A 14 3.83 18.41 -16.17
N ILE A 15 4.31 17.17 -16.01
CA ILE A 15 5.35 16.85 -15.03
C ILE A 15 6.67 17.54 -15.42
N GLU A 16 7.12 17.42 -16.67
CA GLU A 16 8.37 18.05 -17.14
C GLU A 16 8.32 19.58 -17.05
N ALA A 17 7.14 20.19 -17.26
CA ALA A 17 6.94 21.62 -17.06
C ALA A 17 7.07 22.03 -15.58
N ASP A 18 6.49 21.25 -14.67
CA ASP A 18 6.57 21.50 -13.23
C ASP A 18 7.98 21.25 -12.67
N THR A 19 8.69 20.25 -13.18
CA THR A 19 10.07 19.94 -12.75
C THR A 19 11.11 20.86 -13.40
N GLY A 20 10.78 21.48 -14.53
CA GLY A 20 11.69 22.34 -15.29
C GLY A 20 12.80 21.57 -16.02
N GLU A 21 12.69 20.25 -16.12
CA GLU A 21 13.67 19.38 -16.79
C GLU A 21 12.99 18.25 -17.56
N SER A 22 13.70 17.76 -18.58
CA SER A 22 13.26 16.60 -19.37
C SER A 22 13.49 15.31 -18.60
N LEU A 23 12.51 14.39 -18.66
CA LEU A 23 12.58 13.09 -18.01
C LEU A 23 12.49 11.99 -19.08
N PRO A 24 13.64 11.55 -19.65
CA PRO A 24 13.67 10.71 -20.85
C PRO A 24 12.88 9.39 -20.71
N ASP A 25 12.89 8.80 -19.51
CA ASP A 25 12.23 7.52 -19.22
C ASP A 25 10.76 7.67 -18.78
N LEU A 26 10.27 8.90 -18.54
CA LEU A 26 8.93 9.12 -17.98
C LEU A 26 7.83 8.56 -18.88
N ARG A 27 7.94 8.80 -20.19
CA ARG A 27 6.95 8.32 -21.17
C ARG A 27 6.90 6.79 -21.20
N ARG A 28 8.06 6.12 -21.15
CA ARG A 28 8.16 4.67 -21.05
C ARG A 28 7.52 4.15 -19.78
N ALA A 29 7.87 4.73 -18.62
CA ALA A 29 7.33 4.33 -17.32
C ALA A 29 5.79 4.50 -17.26
N LEU A 30 5.26 5.60 -17.79
CA LEU A 30 3.81 5.84 -17.87
C LEU A 30 3.11 4.85 -18.81
N ALA A 31 3.75 4.46 -19.92
CA ALA A 31 3.24 3.46 -20.83
C ALA A 31 3.19 2.06 -20.20
N GLU A 32 4.26 1.66 -19.49
CA GLU A 32 4.33 0.42 -18.72
C GLU A 32 3.24 0.37 -17.65
N ALA A 33 3.11 1.43 -16.85
CA ALA A 33 2.06 1.55 -15.84
C ALA A 33 0.65 1.48 -16.45
N LYS A 34 0.43 2.13 -17.61
CA LYS A 34 -0.85 2.06 -18.35
C LYS A 34 -1.15 0.66 -18.86
N ALA A 35 -0.13 -0.08 -19.28
CA ALA A 35 -0.22 -1.48 -19.67
C ALA A 35 -0.38 -2.44 -18.47
N GLY A 36 -0.31 -1.94 -17.24
CA GLY A 36 -0.35 -2.76 -16.02
C GLY A 36 0.94 -3.52 -15.75
N LEU A 37 2.05 -3.10 -16.37
CA LEU A 37 3.38 -3.62 -16.11
C LEU A 37 3.96 -2.95 -14.85
N GLY A 38 4.65 -3.73 -14.02
CA GLY A 38 5.22 -3.28 -12.77
C GLY A 38 4.47 -3.76 -11.53
N ARG A 39 4.83 -3.22 -10.37
CA ARG A 39 4.28 -3.66 -9.08
C ARG A 39 2.85 -3.16 -8.91
N VAL A 40 1.89 -4.08 -8.90
CA VAL A 40 0.49 -3.77 -8.57
C VAL A 40 0.34 -3.82 -7.05
N THR A 41 -0.17 -2.74 -6.46
CA THR A 41 -0.55 -2.72 -5.04
C THR A 41 -1.97 -3.28 -4.92
N THR A 42 -2.15 -4.36 -4.15
CA THR A 42 -3.48 -4.94 -3.96
C THR A 42 -4.29 -4.15 -2.93
N PRO A 43 -5.63 -4.18 -2.98
CA PRO A 43 -6.48 -3.58 -1.94
C PRO A 43 -6.13 -4.10 -0.54
N GLU A 44 -5.81 -5.39 -0.42
CA GLU A 44 -5.43 -6.04 0.84
C GLU A 44 -4.07 -5.54 1.33
N GLN A 45 -3.12 -5.29 0.43
CA GLN A 45 -1.84 -4.70 0.77
C GLN A 45 -2.01 -3.28 1.34
N MET A 46 -2.87 -2.48 0.74
CA MET A 46 -3.19 -1.13 1.24
C MET A 46 -3.89 -1.20 2.60
N LEU A 47 -4.81 -2.14 2.77
CA LEU A 47 -5.55 -2.35 4.01
C LEU A 47 -4.61 -2.59 5.20
N VAL A 48 -3.62 -3.49 5.04
CA VAL A 48 -2.68 -3.84 6.11
C VAL A 48 -1.85 -2.62 6.52
N ARG A 49 -1.28 -1.89 5.55
CA ARG A 49 -0.51 -0.67 5.81
C ARG A 49 -1.34 0.39 6.52
N GLN A 50 -2.56 0.62 6.02
CA GLN A 50 -3.47 1.61 6.58
C GLN A 50 -3.83 1.30 8.04
N ALA A 51 -4.14 0.04 8.34
CA ALA A 51 -4.44 -0.38 9.71
C ALA A 51 -3.26 -0.12 10.66
N ARG A 52 -2.04 -0.48 10.25
CA ARG A 52 -0.83 -0.19 11.05
C ARG A 52 -0.63 1.31 11.25
N GLU A 53 -0.68 2.09 10.18
CA GLU A 53 -0.46 3.54 10.24
C GLU A 53 -1.46 4.24 11.16
N LYS A 54 -2.72 3.78 11.18
CA LYS A 54 -3.75 4.29 12.10
C LYS A 54 -3.42 4.08 13.57
N THR A 55 -2.63 3.06 13.91
CA THR A 55 -2.18 2.81 15.29
C THR A 55 -0.92 3.60 15.68
N GLY A 56 -0.21 4.20 14.72
CA GLY A 56 1.07 4.85 14.96
C GLY A 56 2.23 3.89 15.27
N LEU A 57 2.03 2.58 15.16
CA LEU A 57 3.03 1.56 15.49
C LEU A 57 4.01 1.30 14.33
N THR A 58 5.23 0.90 14.69
CA THR A 58 6.19 0.34 13.75
C THR A 58 5.70 -1.02 13.23
N GLN A 59 6.28 -1.52 12.12
CA GLN A 59 5.94 -2.86 11.62
C GLN A 59 6.15 -3.95 12.68
N ALA A 60 7.24 -3.89 13.44
CA ALA A 60 7.53 -4.89 14.47
C ALA A 60 6.50 -4.84 15.60
N ALA A 61 6.22 -3.64 16.15
CA ALA A 61 5.27 -3.47 17.24
C ALA A 61 3.84 -3.81 16.82
N PHE A 62 3.44 -3.50 15.58
CA PHE A 62 2.12 -3.88 15.07
C PHE A 62 2.02 -5.38 14.82
N ALA A 63 3.07 -6.01 14.27
CA ALA A 63 3.10 -7.45 14.05
C ALA A 63 2.95 -8.21 15.37
N GLU A 64 3.70 -7.81 16.39
CA GLU A 64 3.57 -8.30 17.76
C GLU A 64 2.13 -8.10 18.27
N ARG A 65 1.57 -6.90 18.09
CA ARG A 65 0.21 -6.56 18.55
C ARG A 65 -0.88 -7.49 18.01
N ILE A 66 -0.75 -7.92 16.75
CA ILE A 66 -1.72 -8.82 16.10
C ILE A 66 -1.24 -10.29 16.11
N ALA A 67 -0.30 -10.63 16.99
CA ALA A 67 0.26 -11.98 17.14
C ALA A 67 0.72 -12.60 15.82
N THR A 68 1.41 -11.82 14.99
CA THR A 68 1.87 -12.22 13.65
C THR A 68 3.40 -12.02 13.55
N PRO A 69 4.15 -12.93 12.92
CA PRO A 69 5.57 -12.70 12.66
C PRO A 69 5.80 -11.44 11.81
N VAL A 70 6.80 -10.63 12.16
CA VAL A 70 7.10 -9.39 11.41
C VAL A 70 7.40 -9.66 9.93
N ALA A 71 7.99 -10.80 9.60
CA ALA A 71 8.23 -11.21 8.21
C ALA A 71 6.91 -11.40 7.44
N THR A 72 5.92 -12.05 8.06
CA THR A 72 4.59 -12.25 7.50
C THR A 72 3.85 -10.94 7.30
N LEU A 73 3.89 -10.02 8.28
CA LEU A 73 3.32 -8.68 8.12
C LEU A 73 3.96 -7.95 6.92
N ARG A 74 5.29 -8.02 6.78
CA ARG A 74 6.01 -7.41 5.65
C ARG A 74 5.61 -8.03 4.32
N ASP A 75 5.40 -9.34 4.25
CA ASP A 75 4.93 -10.00 3.04
C ASP A 75 3.55 -9.48 2.61
N TRP A 76 2.64 -9.29 3.58
CA TRP A 76 1.34 -8.69 3.31
C TRP A 76 1.44 -7.23 2.87
N GLU A 77 2.19 -6.40 3.58
CA GLU A 77 2.39 -4.99 3.22
C GLU A 77 3.16 -4.81 1.90
N GLN A 78 3.89 -5.82 1.43
CA GLN A 78 4.58 -5.81 0.15
C GLN A 78 3.77 -6.43 -1.00
N GLY A 79 2.60 -7.00 -0.70
CA GLY A 79 1.75 -7.71 -1.65
C GLY A 79 2.32 -9.05 -2.11
N ARG A 80 3.28 -9.64 -1.37
CA ARG A 80 3.82 -10.97 -1.67
C ARG A 80 2.81 -12.07 -1.35
N PHE A 81 2.02 -11.87 -0.29
CA PHE A 81 0.90 -12.74 0.09
C PHE A 81 -0.29 -11.90 0.55
N ALA A 82 -1.49 -12.46 0.44
CA ALA A 82 -2.69 -11.87 1.03
C ALA A 82 -2.82 -12.28 2.51
N PRO A 83 -3.27 -11.37 3.40
CA PRO A 83 -3.64 -11.73 4.76
C PRO A 83 -4.86 -12.69 4.78
N PRO A 84 -4.95 -13.62 5.73
CA PRO A 84 -6.13 -14.46 5.92
C PRO A 84 -7.41 -13.64 6.15
N GLY A 85 -8.58 -14.18 5.77
CA GLY A 85 -9.86 -13.47 5.88
C GLY A 85 -10.20 -12.96 7.29
N GLY A 86 -9.84 -13.72 8.34
CA GLY A 86 -9.99 -13.27 9.73
C GLY A 86 -9.13 -12.05 10.07
N VAL A 87 -7.89 -12.01 9.55
CA VAL A 87 -7.00 -10.86 9.69
C VAL A 87 -7.55 -9.67 8.90
N VAL A 88 -8.07 -9.86 7.69
CA VAL A 88 -8.73 -8.80 6.92
C VAL A 88 -9.87 -8.15 7.72
N CYS A 89 -10.68 -8.97 8.41
CA CYS A 89 -11.76 -8.48 9.28
C CYS A 89 -11.20 -7.64 10.44
N LEU A 90 -10.19 -8.14 11.16
CA LEU A 90 -9.50 -7.44 12.24
C LEU A 90 -8.92 -6.09 11.77
N LEU A 91 -8.23 -6.07 10.64
CA LEU A 91 -7.61 -4.84 10.10
C LEU A 91 -8.67 -3.78 9.78
N ARG A 92 -9.82 -4.18 9.22
CA ARG A 92 -10.94 -3.26 8.99
C ARG A 92 -11.52 -2.70 10.28
N LEU A 93 -11.56 -3.50 11.34
CA LEU A 93 -12.00 -3.05 12.66
C LEU A 93 -11.02 -2.02 13.23
N ILE A 94 -9.71 -2.32 13.21
CA ILE A 94 -8.65 -1.41 13.68
C ILE A 94 -8.66 -0.08 12.90
N ILE A 95 -8.94 -0.08 11.60
CA ILE A 95 -9.02 1.17 10.82
C ILE A 95 -10.14 2.08 11.31
N LYS A 96 -11.29 1.50 11.67
CA LYS A 96 -12.45 2.25 12.19
C LYS A 96 -12.27 2.65 13.65
N HIS A 97 -11.61 1.80 14.42
CA HIS A 97 -11.43 1.91 15.86
C HIS A 97 -9.96 1.63 16.24
N PRO A 98 -9.03 2.55 15.96
CA PRO A 98 -7.61 2.33 16.23
C PRO A 98 -7.32 2.09 17.71
N GLU A 99 -8.14 2.63 18.60
CA GLU A 99 -8.08 2.43 20.05
C GLU A 99 -8.18 0.95 20.46
N LEU A 100 -8.98 0.15 19.74
CA LEU A 100 -9.14 -1.29 20.02
C LEU A 100 -7.85 -2.07 19.79
N SER A 101 -6.90 -1.52 19.03
CA SER A 101 -5.58 -2.15 18.89
C SER A 101 -4.87 -2.25 20.24
N GLN A 102 -5.20 -1.43 21.23
CA GLN A 102 -4.60 -1.49 22.57
C GLN A 102 -5.09 -2.68 23.41
N GLU A 103 -6.28 -3.20 23.11
CA GLU A 103 -6.87 -4.36 23.80
C GLU A 103 -6.34 -5.69 23.27
N LEU A 104 -5.71 -5.66 22.09
CA LEU A 104 -5.01 -6.84 21.58
C LEU A 104 -3.75 -7.04 22.42
N ASN A 105 -3.72 -8.14 23.16
CA ASN A 105 -2.53 -8.57 23.87
C ASN A 105 -1.74 -9.51 22.95
N ALA A 106 -0.50 -9.12 22.64
CA ALA A 106 0.50 -10.11 22.26
C ALA A 106 0.64 -11.06 23.46
N ALA A 107 0.35 -12.34 23.26
CA ALA A 107 0.50 -13.35 24.29
C ALA A 107 1.93 -13.38 24.85
#